data_AF-A0A954Z0R5-F1
#
_entry.id   AF-A0A954Z0R5-F1
#
_cell.length_a   1.000
_cell.length_b   1.000
_cell.length_c   1.000
_cell.angle_alpha   90.00
_cell.angle_beta   90.00
_cell.angle_gamma   90.00
#
_symmetry.space_group_name_H-M   'P 1'
#
loop_
_entity.id
_entity.type
_entity.pdbx_description
1 polymer ?
#
loop_
_entity_poly.entity_id
_entity_poly.type
_entity_poly.pdbx_seq_one_letter_code
_entity_poly.pdbx_strand_id
1 'polypeptide(L)'
;MNTASAELKPPTSGATITMGKDGLNVPNNPIIPFIEGDGIGRDIWRASVRVFDAAVERAYGGERKIEWYEVLAGEKAHNATGSWLPDETLKAFETYLVGIKGPLTTPVGGGIRSLNVALRQQLDLYTCLRPVQYFTGVPSPVKHPEKTDMVIFRENS
;
A
#
# COMPACT_ATOMS: atom_id res chain seq x y z
N MET A 1 -0.87 29.59 10.85
CA MET A 1 0.48 29.19 11.31
C MET A 1 1.04 28.27 10.24
N ASN A 2 2.19 28.62 9.68
CA ASN A 2 2.79 27.97 8.52
C ASN A 2 3.49 26.68 8.99
N THR A 3 2.82 25.54 8.95
CA THR A 3 3.46 24.24 9.16
C THR A 3 4.18 23.88 7.87
N ALA A 4 5.52 23.92 7.90
CA ALA A 4 6.33 23.43 6.81
C ALA A 4 5.89 21.99 6.49
N SER A 5 5.32 21.78 5.30
CA SER A 5 5.08 20.44 4.78
C SER A 5 6.44 19.76 4.69
N ALA A 6 6.57 18.59 5.32
CA ALA A 6 7.69 17.72 5.00
C ALA A 6 7.52 17.35 3.52
N GLU A 7 8.24 18.03 2.63
CA GLU A 7 8.19 17.79 1.19
C GLU A 7 8.60 16.33 0.93
N LEU A 8 7.60 15.47 0.73
CA LEU A 8 7.82 14.12 0.25
C LEU A 8 8.32 14.25 -1.19
N LYS A 9 9.60 13.94 -1.41
CA LYS A 9 10.22 13.99 -2.74
C LYS A 9 10.22 12.58 -3.32
N PRO A 10 9.60 12.38 -4.49
CA PRO A 10 9.65 11.08 -5.13
C PRO A 10 11.10 10.71 -5.48
N PRO A 11 11.40 9.40 -5.57
CA PRO A 11 12.70 8.92 -6.04
C PRO A 11 13.10 9.55 -7.37
N THR A 12 14.38 9.92 -7.50
CA THR A 12 14.93 10.43 -8.77
C THR A 12 15.26 9.31 -9.74
N SER A 13 15.48 8.10 -9.23
CA SER A 13 15.53 6.86 -9.99
C SER A 13 14.13 6.25 -10.06
N GLY A 14 13.63 5.98 -11.27
CA GLY A 14 12.35 5.29 -11.47
C GLY A 14 11.47 5.96 -12.52
N ALA A 15 10.44 5.25 -12.94
CA ALA A 15 9.44 5.74 -13.89
C ALA A 15 8.02 5.48 -13.38
N THR A 16 7.12 6.39 -13.71
CA THR A 16 5.71 6.30 -13.31
C THR A 16 4.98 5.21 -14.10
N ILE A 17 4.14 4.43 -13.42
CA ILE A 17 3.16 3.55 -14.08
C ILE A 17 2.11 4.46 -14.73
N THR A 18 1.73 4.18 -15.98
CA THR A 18 0.72 4.98 -16.70
C THR A 18 -0.48 4.15 -17.11
N MET A 19 -1.64 4.78 -17.26
CA MET A 19 -2.84 4.12 -17.79
C MET A 19 -2.87 4.25 -19.31
N GLY A 20 -2.76 3.12 -20.02
CA GLY A 20 -2.92 3.02 -21.47
C GLY A 20 -4.35 2.62 -21.87
N LYS A 21 -4.56 2.39 -23.18
CA LYS A 21 -5.85 1.93 -23.71
C LYS A 21 -6.21 0.51 -23.25
N ASP A 22 -5.21 -0.35 -23.11
CA ASP A 22 -5.36 -1.77 -22.80
C ASP A 22 -5.10 -2.11 -21.32
N GLY A 23 -4.88 -1.10 -20.48
CA GLY A 23 -4.58 -1.26 -19.05
C GLY A 23 -3.31 -0.54 -18.62
N LEU A 24 -2.70 -0.99 -17.52
CA LEU A 24 -1.50 -0.38 -16.95
C LEU A 24 -0.26 -0.66 -17.81
N ASN A 25 0.45 0.41 -18.18
CA ASN A 25 1.80 0.33 -18.74
C ASN A 25 2.80 0.43 -17.59
N VAL A 26 3.47 -0.68 -17.29
CA VAL A 26 4.40 -0.79 -16.16
C VAL A 26 5.85 -0.79 -16.70
N PRO A 27 6.68 0.21 -16.35
CA PRO A 27 8.10 0.23 -16.73
C PRO A 27 8.90 -0.85 -15.98
N ASN A 28 10.17 -1.05 -16.35
CA ASN A 28 11.06 -2.00 -15.65
C ASN A 28 11.47 -1.52 -14.25
N ASN A 29 11.40 -0.22 -13.99
CA ASN A 29 11.76 0.44 -12.73
C ASN A 29 10.61 1.29 -12.16
N PRO A 30 9.43 0.70 -11.87
CA PRO A 30 8.27 1.47 -11.45
C PRO A 30 8.48 2.11 -10.07
N ILE A 31 8.05 3.36 -9.94
CA ILE A 31 7.93 4.02 -8.64
C ILE A 31 6.64 3.56 -7.97
N ILE A 32 6.74 2.99 -6.77
CA ILE A 32 5.59 2.50 -5.99
C ILE A 32 5.55 3.19 -4.63
N PRO A 33 4.56 4.06 -4.38
CA PRO A 33 4.31 4.63 -3.06
C PRO A 33 4.00 3.55 -2.02
N PHE A 34 4.60 3.67 -0.84
CA PHE A 34 4.25 2.82 0.30
C PHE A 34 4.02 3.64 1.57
N ILE A 35 3.07 3.19 2.38
CA ILE A 35 2.91 3.64 3.76
C ILE A 35 3.43 2.53 4.69
N GLU A 36 4.42 2.84 5.53
CA GLU A 36 4.99 1.88 6.50
C GLU A 36 3.92 1.29 7.44
N GLY A 37 2.97 2.14 7.87
CA GLY A 37 1.86 1.78 8.75
C GLY A 37 2.19 1.95 10.23
N ASP A 38 1.14 1.88 11.05
CA ASP A 38 1.20 2.06 12.50
C ASP A 38 1.44 0.72 13.24
N GLY A 39 1.88 0.80 14.50
CA GLY A 39 2.10 -0.37 15.34
C GLY A 39 3.07 -1.38 14.71
N ILE A 40 2.58 -2.58 14.40
CA ILE A 40 3.37 -3.66 13.77
C ILE A 40 3.77 -3.37 12.31
N GLY A 41 3.27 -2.27 11.70
CA GLY A 41 3.51 -1.95 10.30
C GLY A 41 4.99 -1.87 9.93
N ARG A 42 5.80 -1.24 10.78
CA ARG A 42 7.26 -1.13 10.58
C ARG A 42 7.95 -2.48 10.48
N ASP A 43 7.58 -3.45 11.30
CA ASP A 43 8.18 -4.78 11.28
C ASP A 43 7.75 -5.56 10.03
N ILE A 44 6.47 -5.47 9.67
CA ILE A 44 5.92 -6.10 8.47
C ILE A 44 6.56 -5.52 7.22
N TRP A 45 6.67 -4.19 7.12
CA TRP A 45 7.24 -3.53 5.95
C TRP A 45 8.70 -3.90 5.74
N ARG A 46 9.51 -3.84 6.80
CA ARG A 46 10.94 -4.23 6.75
C ARG A 46 11.14 -5.66 6.26
N ALA A 47 10.21 -6.57 6.59
CA ALA A 47 10.25 -7.94 6.08
C ALA A 47 9.75 -8.03 4.63
N SER A 48 8.63 -7.38 4.31
CA SER A 48 7.95 -7.45 3.02
C SER A 48 8.83 -6.92 1.89
N VAL A 49 9.45 -5.75 2.07
CA VAL A 49 10.29 -5.12 1.04
C VAL A 49 11.44 -6.03 0.60
N ARG A 50 12.08 -6.74 1.55
CA ARG A 50 13.16 -7.69 1.26
C ARG A 50 12.68 -8.89 0.43
N VAL A 51 11.47 -9.39 0.72
CA VAL A 51 10.88 -10.50 -0.03
C VAL A 51 10.54 -10.05 -1.45
N PHE A 52 9.93 -8.87 -1.61
CA PHE A 52 9.61 -8.33 -2.93
C PHE A 52 10.86 -8.09 -3.77
N ASP A 53 11.86 -7.38 -3.23
CA ASP A 53 13.10 -7.08 -3.94
C ASP A 53 13.83 -8.37 -4.36
N ALA A 54 13.94 -9.36 -3.45
CA ALA A 54 14.57 -10.64 -3.76
C ALA A 54 13.79 -11.46 -4.80
N ALA A 55 12.46 -11.42 -4.78
CA ALA A 55 11.62 -12.11 -5.75
C ALA A 55 11.75 -11.48 -7.15
N VAL A 56 11.76 -10.14 -7.24
CA VAL A 56 11.97 -9.41 -8.50
C VAL A 56 13.37 -9.70 -9.05
N GLU A 57 14.40 -9.56 -8.23
CA GLU A 57 15.78 -9.85 -8.62
C GLU A 57 15.91 -11.29 -9.16
N ARG A 58 15.38 -12.27 -8.43
CA ARG A 58 15.44 -13.68 -8.83
C ARG A 58 14.67 -13.96 -10.13
N ALA A 59 13.53 -13.30 -10.35
CA ALA A 59 12.69 -13.55 -11.52
C ALA A 59 13.23 -12.89 -12.79
N TYR A 60 13.91 -11.75 -12.66
CA TYR A 60 14.30 -10.91 -13.80
C TYR A 60 15.81 -10.67 -13.93
N GLY A 61 16.64 -11.23 -13.05
CA GLY A 61 18.11 -11.13 -13.15
C GLY A 61 18.63 -9.70 -13.19
N GLY A 62 17.99 -8.79 -12.45
CA GLY A 62 18.34 -7.37 -12.40
C GLY A 62 17.76 -6.50 -13.52
N GLU A 63 17.06 -7.06 -14.52
CA GLU A 63 16.41 -6.27 -15.58
C GLU A 63 15.25 -5.42 -15.07
N ARG A 64 14.66 -5.81 -13.92
CA ARG A 64 13.56 -5.11 -13.26
C ARG A 64 13.90 -4.86 -11.79
N LYS A 65 13.40 -3.74 -11.27
CA LYS A 65 13.56 -3.34 -9.87
C LYS A 65 12.39 -2.43 -9.46
N ILE A 66 11.96 -2.46 -8.21
CA ILE A 66 10.97 -1.48 -7.73
C ILE A 66 11.70 -0.30 -7.09
N GLU A 67 11.25 0.91 -7.39
CA GLU A 67 11.72 2.14 -6.74
C GLU A 67 10.68 2.56 -5.69
N TRP A 68 10.96 2.23 -4.43
CA TRP A 68 10.04 2.46 -3.33
C TRP A 68 10.00 3.93 -2.92
N TYR A 69 8.79 4.50 -2.87
CA TYR A 69 8.56 5.88 -2.46
C TYR A 69 7.79 5.92 -1.13
N GLU A 70 8.44 6.27 -0.03
CA GLU A 70 7.74 6.38 1.24
C GLU A 70 6.80 7.59 1.25
N VAL A 71 5.54 7.36 1.64
CA VAL A 71 4.53 8.40 1.88
C VAL A 71 3.91 8.22 3.27
N LEU A 72 3.38 9.30 3.84
CA LEU A 72 2.99 9.34 5.25
C LEU A 72 1.47 9.15 5.41
N ALA A 73 1.08 8.28 6.34
CA ALA A 73 -0.27 8.29 6.92
C ALA A 73 -0.22 7.75 8.36
N GLY A 74 -1.28 7.95 9.13
CA GLY A 74 -1.39 7.45 10.49
C GLY A 74 -0.60 8.27 11.50
N GLU A 75 -0.14 7.61 12.55
CA GLU A 75 0.58 8.21 13.68
C GLU A 75 1.88 8.87 13.21
N LYS A 76 2.60 8.23 12.29
CA LYS A 76 3.84 8.76 11.70
C LYS A 76 3.60 10.09 10.98
N ALA A 77 2.50 10.20 10.24
CA ALA A 77 2.13 11.45 9.58
C ALA A 77 1.76 12.54 10.58
N HIS A 78 0.88 12.21 11.54
CA HIS A 78 0.42 13.17 12.54
C HIS A 78 1.58 13.74 13.37
N ASN A 79 2.54 12.91 13.77
CA ASN A 79 3.70 13.34 14.52
C ASN A 79 4.66 14.23 13.70
N ALA A 80 4.73 14.02 12.38
CA ALA A 80 5.63 14.76 11.49
C ALA A 80 5.02 16.06 10.95
N THR A 81 3.71 16.07 10.66
CA THR A 81 3.04 17.17 9.91
C THR A 81 1.83 17.75 10.63
N GLY A 82 1.35 17.11 11.70
CA GLY A 82 0.07 17.44 12.35
C GLY A 82 -1.17 16.89 11.62
N SER A 83 -1.01 16.27 10.46
CA SER A 83 -2.10 15.63 9.70
C SER A 83 -1.99 14.11 9.74
N TRP A 84 -3.11 13.43 9.98
CA TRP A 84 -3.19 11.96 9.93
C TRP A 84 -3.15 11.39 8.51
N LEU A 85 -3.56 12.18 7.52
CA LEU A 85 -3.53 11.83 6.10
C LEU A 85 -3.22 13.11 5.30
N PRO A 86 -1.93 13.40 5.06
CA PRO A 86 -1.52 14.52 4.23
C PRO A 86 -2.00 14.37 2.78
N ASP A 87 -2.36 15.47 2.13
CA ASP A 87 -2.83 15.49 0.75
C ASP A 87 -1.76 14.99 -0.23
N GLU A 88 -0.47 15.21 0.10
CA GLU A 88 0.66 14.71 -0.68
C GLU A 88 0.64 13.19 -0.84
N THR A 89 0.15 12.46 0.17
CA THR A 89 0.02 11.00 0.13
C THR A 89 -1.06 10.57 -0.85
N LEU A 90 -2.21 11.24 -0.86
CA LEU A 90 -3.28 10.97 -1.84
C LEU A 90 -2.81 11.27 -3.26
N LYS A 91 -2.18 12.43 -3.45
CA LYS A 91 -1.61 12.84 -4.74
C LYS A 91 -0.56 11.87 -5.25
N ALA A 92 0.26 11.30 -4.36
CA ALA A 92 1.22 10.27 -4.73
C ALA A 92 0.51 9.00 -5.24
N PHE A 93 -0.51 8.49 -4.55
CA PHE A 93 -1.25 7.32 -5.03
C PHE A 93 -1.98 7.58 -6.35
N GLU A 94 -2.55 8.76 -6.55
CA GLU A 94 -3.15 9.16 -7.83
C GLU A 94 -2.12 9.24 -8.96
N THR A 95 -0.93 9.78 -8.68
CA THR A 95 0.13 9.96 -9.67
C THR A 95 0.76 8.63 -10.09
N TYR A 96 1.02 7.74 -9.12
CA TYR A 96 1.76 6.50 -9.35
C TYR A 96 0.86 5.26 -9.53
N LEU A 97 -0.46 5.43 -9.44
CA LEU A 97 -1.55 4.48 -9.71
C LEU A 97 -1.60 3.21 -8.83
N VAL A 98 -0.45 2.70 -8.41
CA VAL A 98 -0.32 1.50 -7.58
C VAL A 98 0.46 1.86 -6.34
N GLY A 99 -0.05 1.45 -5.19
CA GLY A 99 0.63 1.64 -3.92
C GLY A 99 0.28 0.57 -2.89
N ILE A 100 1.10 0.49 -1.85
CA ILE A 100 0.96 -0.50 -0.79
C ILE A 100 0.94 0.18 0.57
N LYS A 101 0.22 -0.37 1.54
CA LYS A 101 0.24 0.16 2.91
C LYS A 101 0.33 -0.94 3.95
N GLY A 102 1.01 -0.63 5.05
CA GLY A 102 0.87 -1.33 6.31
C GLY A 102 -0.49 -1.07 6.98
N PRO A 103 -0.73 -1.68 8.15
CA PRO A 103 -1.91 -1.37 8.97
C PRO A 103 -1.92 0.10 9.40
N LEU A 104 -3.12 0.67 9.56
CA LEU A 104 -3.29 2.05 10.05
C LEU A 104 -4.27 2.03 11.21
N THR A 105 -3.88 2.65 12.31
CA THR A 105 -4.69 2.75 13.52
C THR A 105 -5.86 3.67 13.27
N THR A 106 -7.07 3.18 13.50
CA THR A 106 -8.28 4.04 13.51
C THR A 106 -8.63 4.32 14.96
N PRO A 107 -8.56 5.59 15.43
CA PRO A 107 -8.93 5.92 16.80
C PRO A 107 -10.40 5.58 17.05
N VAL A 108 -10.69 4.90 18.16
CA VAL A 108 -12.05 4.49 18.54
C VAL A 108 -12.69 5.61 19.35
N GLY A 109 -13.92 6.01 18.99
CA GLY A 109 -14.76 6.91 19.81
C GLY A 109 -14.52 8.42 19.67
N GLY A 110 -13.59 8.87 18.82
CA GLY A 110 -13.19 10.28 18.70
C GLY A 110 -13.82 11.09 17.56
N GLY A 111 -14.83 10.57 16.85
CA GLY A 111 -15.46 11.27 15.71
C GLY A 111 -14.60 11.37 14.45
N ILE A 112 -13.40 10.79 14.43
CA ILE A 112 -12.53 10.74 13.25
C ILE A 112 -12.96 9.57 12.36
N ARG A 113 -13.23 9.85 11.08
CA ARG A 113 -13.50 8.84 10.05
C ARG A 113 -12.28 7.93 9.92
N SER A 114 -12.48 6.61 9.79
CA SER A 114 -11.37 5.66 9.64
C SER A 114 -10.45 6.08 8.48
N LEU A 115 -9.14 6.15 8.72
CA LEU A 115 -8.15 6.48 7.68
C LEU A 115 -8.21 5.53 6.49
N ASN A 116 -8.49 4.24 6.76
CA ASN A 116 -8.66 3.25 5.69
C ASN A 116 -9.91 3.54 4.85
N VAL A 117 -11.00 4.00 5.48
CA VAL A 117 -12.22 4.40 4.77
C VAL A 117 -11.98 5.70 3.99
N ALA A 118 -11.31 6.68 4.61
CA ALA A 118 -10.97 7.94 3.96
C ALA A 118 -10.14 7.72 2.69
N LEU A 119 -9.07 6.93 2.77
CA LEU A 119 -8.25 6.56 1.60
C LEU A 119 -9.09 5.95 0.47
N ARG A 120 -9.99 5.01 0.80
CA ARG A 120 -10.82 4.32 -0.21
C ARG A 120 -11.82 5.27 -0.86
N GLN A 121 -12.46 6.13 -0.08
CA GLN A 121 -13.45 7.07 -0.59
C GLN A 121 -12.81 8.18 -1.42
N GLN A 122 -11.66 8.70 -0.99
CA GLN A 122 -10.96 9.77 -1.70
C GLN A 122 -10.32 9.28 -3.00
N LEU A 123 -9.85 8.03 -3.04
CA LEU A 123 -9.26 7.42 -4.24
C LEU A 123 -10.28 6.62 -5.07
N ASP A 124 -11.57 6.69 -4.72
CA ASP A 124 -12.67 5.94 -5.36
C ASP A 124 -12.37 4.44 -5.57
N LEU A 125 -11.78 3.80 -4.57
CA LEU A 125 -11.42 2.38 -4.58
C LEU A 125 -12.65 1.51 -4.26
N TYR A 126 -13.63 1.53 -5.16
CA TYR A 126 -14.95 0.92 -4.99
C TYR A 126 -14.94 -0.62 -4.84
N THR A 127 -13.85 -1.30 -5.20
CA THR A 127 -13.70 -2.76 -5.05
C THR A 127 -12.69 -3.11 -3.97
N CYS A 128 -13.11 -3.87 -2.97
CA CYS A 128 -12.24 -4.57 -2.03
C CYS A 128 -12.13 -6.05 -2.46
N LEU A 129 -11.04 -6.38 -3.15
CA LEU A 129 -10.73 -7.74 -3.62
C LEU A 129 -9.98 -8.52 -2.53
N ARG A 130 -10.43 -9.74 -2.21
CA ARG A 130 -9.82 -10.60 -1.18
C ARG A 130 -9.67 -12.05 -1.66
N PRO A 131 -8.51 -12.43 -2.23
CA PRO A 131 -8.20 -13.83 -2.46
C PRO A 131 -8.00 -14.56 -1.12
N VAL A 132 -8.60 -15.73 -0.98
CA VAL A 132 -8.52 -16.60 0.20
C VAL A 132 -8.15 -18.00 -0.28
N GLN A 133 -6.93 -18.41 0.03
CA GLN A 133 -6.41 -19.73 -0.31
C GLN A 133 -5.73 -20.36 0.91
N TYR A 134 -5.72 -21.69 0.97
CA TYR A 134 -4.98 -22.41 2.00
C TYR A 134 -3.51 -22.59 1.62
N PHE A 135 -2.62 -22.25 2.54
CA PHE A 135 -1.19 -22.59 2.44
C PHE A 135 -0.90 -23.85 3.25
N THR A 136 -0.27 -24.83 2.61
CA THR A 136 0.06 -26.12 3.24
C THR A 136 0.84 -25.92 4.54
N GLY A 137 0.38 -26.57 5.61
CA GLY A 137 1.02 -26.53 6.93
C GLY A 137 0.54 -25.40 7.83
N VAL A 138 -0.29 -24.46 7.34
CA VAL A 138 -0.94 -23.46 8.20
C VAL A 138 -1.95 -24.17 9.11
N PRO A 139 -1.92 -23.95 10.44
CA PRO A 139 -2.92 -24.50 11.35
C PRO A 139 -4.33 -24.04 10.98
N SER A 140 -5.30 -24.95 11.03
CA SER A 140 -6.68 -24.65 10.63
C SER A 140 -7.70 -25.24 11.61
N PRO A 141 -8.81 -24.53 11.88
CA PRO A 141 -9.90 -25.05 12.70
C PRO A 141 -10.84 -26.01 11.93
N VAL A 142 -10.73 -26.12 10.60
CA VAL A 142 -11.59 -26.99 9.77
C VAL A 142 -10.87 -28.25 9.31
N LYS A 143 -11.63 -29.30 8.98
CA LYS A 143 -11.08 -30.62 8.60
C LYS A 143 -10.38 -30.64 7.24
N HIS A 144 -10.88 -29.85 6.29
CA HIS A 144 -10.41 -29.85 4.88
C HIS A 144 -10.12 -28.43 4.39
N PRO A 145 -9.15 -27.70 5.01
CA PRO A 145 -8.84 -26.33 4.60
C PRO A 145 -8.29 -26.25 3.18
N GLU A 146 -7.64 -27.29 2.68
CA GLU A 146 -7.07 -27.39 1.33
C GLU A 146 -8.10 -27.22 0.21
N LYS A 147 -9.39 -27.37 0.50
CA LYS A 147 -10.48 -27.12 -0.45
C LYS A 147 -10.84 -25.64 -0.60
N THR A 148 -10.16 -24.76 0.13
CA THR A 148 -10.38 -23.32 0.10
C THR A 148 -9.50 -22.68 -0.96
N ASP A 149 -10.12 -22.30 -2.07
CA ASP A 149 -9.53 -21.44 -3.11
C ASP A 149 -10.65 -20.56 -3.67
N MET A 150 -10.73 -19.32 -3.19
CA MET A 150 -11.81 -18.40 -3.48
C MET A 150 -11.30 -16.97 -3.67
N VAL A 151 -12.00 -16.19 -4.48
CA VAL A 151 -11.77 -14.75 -4.64
C VAL A 151 -13.05 -13.99 -4.30
N ILE A 152 -13.01 -13.17 -3.25
CA ILE A 152 -14.15 -12.39 -2.80
C ILE A 152 -14.07 -10.98 -3.37
N PHE A 153 -15.13 -10.56 -4.06
CA PHE A 153 -15.35 -9.18 -4.48
C PHE A 153 -16.33 -8.53 -3.51
N ARG A 154 -15.86 -7.55 -2.75
CA ARG A 154 -16.67 -6.79 -1.81
C ARG A 154 -16.75 -5.34 -2.27
N GLU A 155 -17.96 -4.81 -2.36
CA GLU A 155 -18.24 -3.39 -2.58
C GLU A 155 -17.64 -2.53 -1.44
N ASN A 156 -17.11 -1.36 -1.77
CA ASN A 156 -16.21 -0.58 -0.91
C ASN A 156 -16.27 0.96 -1.12
N SER A 157 -17.37 1.47 -1.70
CA SER A 157 -17.69 2.91 -1.80
C SER A 157 -18.37 3.47 -0.55
#